data_AF-G2G020-F1
#
_entry.id   AF-G2G020-F1
#
_cell.length_a   1.000
_cell.length_b   1.000
_cell.length_c   1.000
_cell.angle_alpha   90.00
_cell.angle_beta   90.00
_cell.angle_gamma   90.00
#
_symmetry.space_group_name_H-M   'P 1'
#
loop_
_entity.id
_entity.type
_entity.pdbx_description
1 polymer ?
#
loop_
_entity_poly.entity_id
_entity_poly.type
_entity_poly.pdbx_seq_one_letter_code
_entity_poly.pdbx_strand_id
1 'polypeptide(L)' 'MIYVTRLNGKSFALNPDLIEMMEETPDTVITLTGGNKFVVSEPVEVLIERVAEFHRRCRQISKVEECANS' A
#
# COMPACT_ATOMS: atom_id res chain seq x y z
N MET A 1 0.05 -5.86 3.30
CA MET A 1 -0.32 -5.77 1.88
C MET A 1 -1.54 -4.87 1.75
N ILE A 2 -1.53 -3.96 0.79
CA ILE A 2 -2.69 -3.13 0.40
C ILE A 2 -3.20 -3.60 -0.96
N TYR A 3 -4.50 -3.53 -1.21
CA TYR A 3 -5.04 -3.77 -2.54
C TYR A 3 -4.95 -2.50 -3.38
N VAL A 4 -4.61 -2.66 -4.65
CA VAL A 4 -4.56 -1.62 -5.68
C VAL A 4 -5.11 -2.18 -6.98
N THR A 5 -5.66 -1.31 -7.83
CA THR A 5 -6.40 -1.73 -9.03
C THR A 5 -5.75 -1.15 -10.26
N ARG A 6 -5.37 -2.00 -11.21
CA ARG A 6 -4.89 -1.55 -12.51
C ARG A 6 -6.03 -0.90 -13.29
N LEU A 7 -5.69 -0.08 -14.29
CA LEU A 7 -6.70 0.55 -15.17
C LEU A 7 -7.58 -0.46 -15.93
N ASN A 8 -7.14 -1.72 -16.06
CA ASN A 8 -7.95 -2.80 -16.64
C ASN A 8 -8.92 -3.48 -15.64
N GLY A 9 -9.10 -2.91 -14.44
CA GLY A 9 -9.99 -3.40 -13.39
C GLY A 9 -9.46 -4.61 -12.60
N LYS A 10 -8.28 -5.14 -12.92
CA LYS A 10 -7.68 -6.23 -12.14
C LYS A 10 -6.98 -5.68 -10.91
N SER A 11 -7.44 -6.11 -9.74
CA SER A 11 -6.81 -5.78 -8.46
C SER A 11 -5.69 -6.75 -8.11
N PHE A 12 -4.68 -6.25 -7.40
CA PHE A 12 -3.58 -7.05 -6.87
C PHE A 12 -3.15 -6.52 -5.50
N ALA A 13 -2.52 -7.39 -4.71
CA ALA A 13 -1.96 -7.04 -3.42
C ALA A 13 -0.54 -6.50 -3.60
N LEU A 14 -0.25 -5.33 -3.04
CA LEU A 14 1.03 -4.65 -3.09
C LEU A 14 1.61 -4.53 -1.68
N ASN A 15 2.93 -4.72 -1.54
CA ASN A 15 3.62 -4.40 -0.30
C ASN A 15 3.86 -2.88 -0.25
N PRO A 16 3.21 -2.14 0.67
CA PRO A 16 3.37 -0.69 0.75
C PRO A 16 4.78 -0.27 1.18
N ASP A 17 5.52 -1.11 1.89
CA ASP A 17 6.87 -0.79 2.35
C ASP A 17 7.91 -0.77 1.22
N LEU A 18 7.55 -1.28 0.04
CA LEU A 18 8.40 -1.26 -1.15
C LEU A 18 8.08 -0.08 -2.09
N ILE A 19 7.09 0.75 -1.75
CA ILE A 19 6.75 1.93 -2.54
C ILE A 19 7.82 2.99 -2.30
N GLU A 20 8.42 3.47 -3.39
CA GLU A 20 9.40 4.55 -3.39
C GLU A 20 8.72 5.91 -3.58
N MET A 21 7.82 6.00 -4.56
CA MET A 21 7.04 7.21 -4.84
C MET A 21 5.72 6.89 -5.52
N MET A 22 4.76 7.81 -5.38
CA MET A 22 3.47 7.81 -6.08
C MET A 22 3.25 9.18 -6.70
N GLU A 23 2.87 9.23 -7.97
CA GLU A 23 2.63 10.48 -8.72
C GLU A 23 1.34 10.35 -9.53
N GLU A 24 0.53 11.42 -9.61
CA GLU A 24 -0.73 11.44 -10.36
C GLU A 24 -0.55 12.15 -11.72
N THR A 25 -0.62 11.39 -12.82
CA THR A 25 -0.50 11.87 -14.21
C THR A 25 -1.22 10.99 -15.25
N PRO A 26 -2.38 11.42 -15.83
CA PRO A 26 -3.61 11.77 -15.09
C PRO A 26 -4.11 10.64 -14.16
N ASP A 27 -3.60 9.43 -14.35
CA ASP A 27 -3.77 8.27 -13.47
C ASP A 27 -2.59 8.18 -12.48
N THR A 28 -2.69 7.37 -11.43
CA THR A 28 -1.60 7.27 -10.46
C THR A 28 -0.54 6.25 -10.88
N VAL A 29 0.73 6.66 -10.86
CA VAL A 29 1.89 5.80 -11.08
C VAL A 29 2.58 5.53 -9.75
N ILE A 30 2.64 4.26 -9.36
CA ILE A 30 3.42 3.78 -8.22
C ILE A 30 4.76 3.28 -8.72
N THR A 31 5.85 3.83 -8.19
CA THR A 31 7.21 3.32 -8.42
C THR A 31 7.66 2.57 -7.17
N LEU A 32 8.15 1.35 -7.35
CA LEU A 32 8.75 0.56 -6.27
C LEU A 32 10.26 0.79 -6.20
N THR A 33 10.85 0.53 -5.03
CA THR A 33 12.30 0.66 -4.77
C THR A 33 13.19 -0.16 -5.71
N GLY A 34 12.65 -1.18 -6.38
CA GLY A 34 13.34 -1.96 -7.41
C GLY A 34 13.22 -1.39 -8.83
N GLY A 35 12.66 -0.19 -9.01
CA GLY A 35 12.42 0.46 -10.31
C GLY A 35 11.17 -0.01 -11.07
N ASN A 36 10.47 -1.04 -10.57
CA ASN A 36 9.20 -1.50 -11.14
C ASN A 36 8.12 -0.42 -11.00
N LYS A 37 7.30 -0.24 -12.04
CA LYS A 37 6.23 0.76 -12.05
C LYS A 37 4.87 0.12 -12.29
N PHE A 38 3.85 0.63 -11.61
CA PHE A 38 2.45 0.25 -11.80
C PHE A 38 1.58 1.47 -12.01
N VAL A 39 0.73 1.44 -13.05
CA VAL A 39 -0.32 2.44 -13.24
C VAL A 39 -1.61 1.90 -12.64
N VAL A 40 -2.23 2.68 -11.77
CA VAL A 40 -3.40 2.30 -10.97
C VAL A 40 -4.50 3.36 -11.04
N SER A 41 -5.73 2.95 -10.79
CA SER A 41 -6.92 3.81 -10.86
C SER A 41 -7.17 4.63 -9.60
N GLU A 42 -6.59 4.23 -8.48
CA GLU A 42 -6.76 4.96 -7.22
C GLU A 42 -5.93 6.25 -7.19
N PRO A 43 -6.49 7.37 -6.70
CA PRO A 43 -5.72 8.59 -6.49
C PRO A 43 -4.72 8.41 -5.34
N VAL A 44 -3.70 9.27 -5.32
CA VAL A 44 -2.60 9.19 -4.36
C VAL A 44 -3.10 9.28 -2.91
N GLU A 45 -4.09 10.11 -2.61
CA GLU A 45 -4.66 10.27 -1.27
C GLU A 45 -5.25 8.96 -0.73
N VAL A 46 -5.98 8.23 -1.56
CA VAL A 46 -6.57 6.93 -1.19
C VAL A 46 -5.48 5.90 -0.90
N LEU A 47 -4.39 5.93 -1.66
CA LEU A 47 -3.25 5.03 -1.42
C LEU A 47 -2.55 5.36 -0.10
N ILE A 48 -2.34 6.65 0.21
CA ILE A 48 -1.76 7.09 1.47
C ILE A 48 -2.59 6.60 2.67
N GLU A 49 -3.91 6.72 2.60
CA GLU A 49 -4.79 6.23 3.67
C GLU A 49 -4.67 4.72 3.87
N ARG A 50 -4.65 3.94 2.79
CA ARG A 50 -4.47 2.47 2.85
C ARG A 50 -3.13 2.09 3.46
N VAL A 51 -2.05 2.81 3.12
CA VAL A 51 -0.71 2.61 3.71
C VAL A 51 -0.75 2.91 5.22
N ALA A 52 -1.34 4.04 5.61
CA ALA A 52 -1.45 4.44 7.01
C ALA A 52 -2.27 3.42 7.83
N GLU A 53 -3.39 2.93 7.29
CA GLU A 53 -4.21 1.88 7.92
C GLU A 53 -3.41 0.57 8.08
N PHE A 54 -2.69 0.16 7.03
CA PHE A 54 -1.81 -1.01 7.08
C PHE A 54 -0.81 -0.91 8.23
N HIS A 55 -0.09 0.21 8.34
CA HIS A 55 0.89 0.40 9.42
C HIS A 55 0.25 0.48 10.81
N ARG A 56 -0.96 1.06 10.94
CA ARG A 56 -1.70 1.05 12.22
C ARG A 56 -2.03 -0.37 12.65
N ARG A 57 -2.51 -1.19 11.73
CA ARG A 57 -2.85 -2.60 11.99
C ARG A 57 -1.63 -3.43 12.36
N CYS A 58 -0.52 -3.28 11.63
CA CYS A 58 0.72 -3.98 11.95
C CYS A 58 1.22 -3.67 13.37
N ARG A 59 1.17 -2.40 13.80
CA ARG A 59 1.55 -2.01 15.17
C ARG A 59 0.65 -2.60 16.25
N GLN A 60 -0.63 -2.80 15.98
CA GLN A 60 -1.57 -3.38 16.94
C GLN A 60 -1.35 -4.88 17.11
N ILE A 61 -0.96 -5.59 16.05
CA ILE A 61 -0.62 -7.03 16.12
C ILE A 61 0.54 -7.26 17.10
N SER A 62 1.58 -6.43 17.05
CA SER A 62 2.74 -6.53 17.94
C SER A 62 2.41 -6.42 19.44
N LYS A 63 1.26 -5.80 19.78
CA LYS A 63 0.84 -5.61 21.18
C LYS A 63 0.08 -6.81 21.75
N VAL A 64 -0.50 -7.65 20.90
CA VAL A 64 -1.28 -8.83 21.31
C VAL A 64 -0.37 -10.00 21.69
N GLU A 65 0.80 -10.12 21.06
CA GLU A 65 1.77 -11.18 21.38
C GLU A 65 2.42 -10.99 22.77
N GLU A 66 2.59 -9.75 23.25
CA GLU A 66 3.07 -9.49 24.62
C GLU A 66 2.06 -9.90 25.70
N CYS A 67 0.76 -9.77 25.44
CA CYS A 67 -0.29 -10.18 26.38
C CYS A 67 -0.55 -11.70 26.40
N ALA A 68 -0.16 -12.44 25.36
CA ALA A 68 -0.34 -13.90 25.28
C ALA A 68 0.82 -14.69 25.91
N ASN A 69 1.96 -14.04 26.16
CA ASN A 69 3.14 -14.62 26.80
C ASN A 69 3.36 -14.11 28.24
N SER A 70 2.35 -13.45 28.82
CA SER A 70 2.33 -12.99 30.22
C SER A 70 1.26 -13.72 31.03
#